data_AF-A0A1E7WDH7-F1
#
_entry.id   AF-A0A1E7WDH7-F1
#
_cell.length_a   1.000
_cell.length_b   1.000
_cell.length_c   1.000
_cell.angle_alpha   90.00
_cell.angle_beta   90.00
_cell.angle_gamma   90.00
#
_symmetry.space_group_name_H-M   'P 1'
#
loop_
_entity.id
_entity.type
_entity.pdbx_description
1 polymer ?
#
loop_
_entity_poly.entity_id
_entity_poly.type
_entity_poly.pdbx_seq_one_letter_code
_entity_poly.pdbx_strand_id
1 'polypeptide(L)'
;MPAVVKKNGSRTEYSSDKLRGSLSLALRKRPVAAPAVDAAVSSIKEKLLTSGLREVDTGYIGELVMQELQRLDTVAYIRFASVYKNFEDLAEFQNAIAEVGGESKPRKD
;
A
#
# COMPACT_ATOMS: atom_id res chain seq x y z
N MET A 1 2.29 18.86 -6.09
CA MET A 1 2.18 17.64 -5.25
C MET A 1 1.72 18.06 -3.86
N PRO A 2 0.83 17.30 -3.21
CA PRO A 2 0.43 17.58 -1.82
C PRO A 2 1.60 17.42 -0.86
N ALA A 3 1.59 18.17 0.25
CA ALA A 3 2.45 17.87 1.39
C ALA A 3 1.98 16.56 2.05
N VAL A 4 2.92 15.81 2.62
CA VAL A 4 2.64 14.55 3.30
C VAL A 4 2.66 14.77 4.81
N VAL A 5 1.56 14.43 5.47
CA VAL A 5 1.39 14.50 6.93
C VAL A 5 1.69 13.13 7.52
N LYS A 6 2.72 13.03 8.36
CA LYS A 6 3.08 11.79 9.05
C LYS A 6 2.14 11.52 10.23
N LYS A 7 2.11 10.27 10.71
CA LYS A 7 1.32 9.86 11.89
C LYS A 7 1.54 10.75 13.13
N ASN A 8 2.73 11.34 13.29
CA ASN A 8 3.04 12.26 14.40
C ASN A 8 2.66 13.73 14.13
N GLY A 9 1.91 14.02 13.05
CA GLY A 9 1.49 15.37 12.65
C GLY A 9 2.56 16.19 11.91
N SER A 10 3.80 15.71 11.80
CA SER A 10 4.84 16.43 11.07
C SER A 10 4.60 16.42 9.56
N ARG A 11 4.92 17.53 8.89
CA ARG A 11 4.77 17.71 7.45
C ARG A 11 6.09 17.50 6.73
N THR A 12 6.04 16.88 5.56
CA THR A 12 7.19 16.71 4.68
C THR A 12 6.74 16.77 3.23
N GLU A 13 7.62 17.18 2.32
CA GLU A 13 7.31 17.14 0.90
C GLU A 13 7.14 15.69 0.42
N TYR A 14 6.22 15.50 -0.53
CA TYR A 14 6.12 14.23 -1.25
C TYR A 14 7.44 13.92 -1.96
N SER A 15 7.91 12.67 -1.84
CA SER A 15 9.09 12.17 -2.52
C SER A 15 8.75 10.89 -3.27
N SER A 16 8.92 10.93 -4.60
CA SER A 16 8.72 9.77 -5.46
C SER A 16 9.72 8.65 -5.15
N ASP A 17 10.94 9.00 -4.74
CA ASP A 17 11.98 8.03 -4.40
C ASP A 17 11.64 7.25 -3.14
N LYS A 18 11.06 7.92 -2.13
CA LYS A 18 10.57 7.23 -0.92
C LYS A 18 9.44 6.26 -1.24
N LEU A 19 8.49 6.67 -2.10
CA LEU A 19 7.40 5.81 -2.55
C LEU A 19 7.94 4.58 -3.30
N ARG A 20 8.83 4.80 -4.27
CA ARG A 20 9.48 3.74 -5.02
C ARG A 20 10.24 2.79 -4.10
N GLY A 21 11.05 3.31 -3.17
CA GLY A 21 11.82 2.51 -2.23
C GLY A 21 10.93 1.65 -1.33
N SER A 22 9.78 2.19 -0.91
CA SER A 22 8.78 1.44 -0.14
C SER A 22 8.18 0.27 -0.95
N LEU A 23 7.78 0.51 -2.21
CA LEU A 23 7.31 -0.53 -3.13
C LEU A 23 8.39 -1.59 -3.39
N SER A 24 9.62 -1.17 -3.69
CA SER A 24 10.75 -2.09 -3.93
C SER A 24 11.07 -2.95 -2.71
N LEU A 25 10.96 -2.40 -1.50
CA LEU A 25 11.14 -3.15 -0.27
C LEU A 25 10.04 -4.21 -0.10
N ALA A 26 8.78 -3.82 -0.32
CA ALA A 26 7.65 -4.75 -0.28
C ALA A 26 7.79 -5.86 -1.34
N LEU A 27 8.29 -5.54 -2.52
CA LEU A 27 8.49 -6.45 -3.66
C LEU A 27 9.82 -7.23 -3.64
N ARG A 28 10.64 -7.09 -2.59
CA ARG A 28 11.94 -7.75 -2.51
C ARG A 28 11.79 -9.28 -2.67
N LYS A 29 12.62 -9.85 -3.56
CA LYS A 29 12.62 -11.28 -3.98
C LYS A 29 11.30 -11.75 -4.63
N ARG A 30 10.49 -10.83 -5.17
CA ARG A 30 9.30 -11.16 -5.95
C ARG A 30 9.58 -10.98 -7.45
N PRO A 31 9.00 -11.82 -8.32
CA PRO A 31 9.22 -11.75 -9.77
C PRO A 31 8.36 -10.64 -10.41
N VAL A 32 8.57 -9.38 -10.01
CA VAL A 32 7.86 -8.21 -10.57
C VAL A 32 8.82 -7.37 -11.39
N ALA A 33 8.46 -7.08 -12.63
CA ALA A 33 9.31 -6.33 -13.55
C ALA A 33 9.40 -4.85 -13.13
N ALA A 34 10.57 -4.23 -13.30
CA ALA A 34 10.79 -2.82 -12.96
C ALA A 34 9.77 -1.85 -13.60
N PRO A 35 9.37 -2.02 -14.88
CA PRO A 35 8.34 -1.16 -15.49
C PRO A 35 6.97 -1.23 -14.79
N ALA A 36 6.62 -2.38 -14.20
CA ALA A 36 5.36 -2.51 -13.45
C ALA A 36 5.43 -1.71 -12.14
N VAL A 37 6.60 -1.63 -11.50
CA VAL A 37 6.84 -0.77 -10.34
C VAL A 37 6.79 0.71 -10.73
N ASP A 38 7.35 1.07 -11.89
CA ASP A 38 7.30 2.44 -12.44
C ASP A 38 5.85 2.88 -12.69
N ALA A 39 5.05 1.98 -13.26
CA ALA A 39 3.63 2.19 -13.51
C ALA A 39 2.85 2.37 -12.20
N ALA A 40 3.11 1.56 -11.17
CA ALA A 40 2.49 1.71 -9.86
C ALA A 40 2.85 3.05 -9.20
N VAL A 41 4.11 3.46 -9.23
CA VAL A 41 4.54 4.78 -8.72
C VAL A 41 3.82 5.91 -9.46
N SER A 42 3.69 5.79 -10.78
CA SER A 42 3.01 6.80 -11.62
C SER A 42 1.51 6.87 -11.33
N SER A 43 0.83 5.73 -11.20
CA SER A 43 -0.58 5.62 -10.80
C SER A 43 -0.85 6.31 -9.47
N ILE A 44 -0.03 6.02 -8.44
CA ILE A 44 -0.17 6.65 -7.12
C ILE A 44 0.06 8.16 -7.22
N LYS A 45 1.09 8.59 -7.96
CA LYS A 45 1.38 10.02 -8.14
C LYS A 45 0.24 10.75 -8.84
N GLU A 46 -0.36 10.14 -9.86
CA GLU A 46 -1.54 10.68 -10.55
C GLU A 46 -2.73 10.82 -9.59
N LYS A 47 -3.07 9.77 -8.84
CA LYS A 47 -4.15 9.83 -7.82
C LYS A 47 -3.93 10.95 -6.80
N LEU A 48 -2.69 11.14 -6.35
CA LEU A 48 -2.33 12.23 -5.44
C LEU A 48 -2.51 13.61 -6.10
N LEU A 49 -2.12 13.77 -7.36
CA LEU A 49 -2.30 15.01 -8.11
C LEU A 49 -3.78 15.33 -8.35
N THR A 50 -4.56 14.35 -8.77
CA THR A 50 -5.98 14.52 -9.11
C THR A 50 -6.87 14.62 -7.87
N SER A 51 -6.37 14.30 -6.68
CA SER A 51 -7.11 14.43 -5.42
C SER A 51 -7.51 15.89 -5.10
N GLY A 52 -6.80 16.89 -5.66
CA GLY A 52 -7.00 18.31 -5.36
C GLY A 52 -6.62 18.71 -3.92
N LEU A 53 -6.10 17.78 -3.13
CA LEU A 53 -5.72 18.02 -1.74
C LEU A 53 -4.40 18.79 -1.66
N ARG A 54 -4.32 19.72 -0.71
CA ARG A 54 -3.06 20.41 -0.38
C ARG A 54 -2.16 19.57 0.50
N GLU A 55 -2.75 18.74 1.36
CA GLU A 55 -2.07 17.85 2.29
C GLU A 55 -2.72 16.46 2.21
N VAL A 56 -1.91 15.42 2.32
CA VAL A 56 -2.36 14.03 2.38
C VAL A 56 -1.68 13.32 3.54
N ASP A 57 -2.43 12.51 4.26
CA ASP A 57 -1.84 11.69 5.31
C ASP A 57 -1.01 10.56 4.71
N THR A 58 0.06 10.18 5.43
CA THR A 58 0.84 8.97 5.14
C THR A 58 -0.04 7.72 5.08
N GLY A 59 -1.19 7.73 5.76
CA GLY A 59 -2.19 6.68 5.68
C GLY A 59 -2.76 6.53 4.28
N TYR A 60 -3.27 7.62 3.71
CA TYR A 60 -3.82 7.61 2.35
C TYR A 60 -2.81 7.10 1.31
N ILE A 61 -1.54 7.51 1.42
CA ILE A 61 -0.47 7.00 0.54
C ILE A 61 -0.27 5.48 0.73
N GLY A 62 -0.30 5.00 1.97
CA GLY A 62 -0.19 3.57 2.28
C GLY A 62 -1.32 2.74 1.70
N GLU A 63 -2.55 3.25 1.71
CA GLU A 63 -3.71 2.62 1.07
C GLU A 63 -3.52 2.51 -0.45
N LEU A 64 -3.03 3.57 -1.10
CA LEU A 64 -2.72 3.54 -2.52
C LEU A 64 -1.62 2.53 -2.84
N VAL A 65 -0.59 2.42 -1.99
CA VAL A 65 0.46 1.39 -2.11
C VAL A 65 -0.12 -0.02 -1.98
N MET A 66 -1.02 -0.24 -1.01
CA MET A 66 -1.69 -1.53 -0.83
C MET A 66 -2.51 -1.92 -2.07
N GLN A 67 -3.25 -0.99 -2.67
CA GLN A 67 -4.02 -1.24 -3.90
C GLN A 67 -3.12 -1.70 -5.06
N GLU A 68 -1.98 -1.03 -5.26
CA GLU A 68 -1.03 -1.42 -6.31
C GLU A 68 -0.37 -2.78 -6.00
N LEU A 69 0.05 -3.01 -4.75
CA LEU A 69 0.65 -4.28 -4.34
C LEU A 69 -0.31 -5.46 -4.47
N GLN A 70 -1.60 -5.27 -4.17
CA GLN A 70 -2.61 -6.32 -4.34
C GLN A 70 -2.72 -6.78 -5.80
N ARG A 71 -2.50 -5.88 -6.76
CA ARG A 71 -2.46 -6.22 -8.19
C ARG A 71 -1.12 -6.79 -8.64
N LEU A 72 -0.01 -6.30 -8.08
CA LEU A 72 1.33 -6.71 -8.50
C LEU A 72 1.75 -8.06 -7.92
N ASP A 73 1.53 -8.28 -6.62
CA ASP A 73 1.98 -9.48 -5.91
C ASP A 73 1.32 -9.59 -4.52
N THR A 74 0.53 -10.64 -4.31
CA THR A 74 -0.17 -10.91 -3.05
C THR A 74 0.77 -11.04 -1.84
N VAL A 75 1.95 -11.64 -2.02
CA VAL A 75 2.91 -11.82 -0.91
C VAL A 75 3.51 -10.48 -0.48
N ALA A 76 3.81 -9.60 -1.44
CA ALA A 76 4.25 -8.23 -1.18
C ALA A 76 3.16 -7.41 -0.50
N TYR A 77 1.91 -7.55 -0.93
CA TYR A 77 0.75 -6.95 -0.26
C TYR A 77 0.68 -7.36 1.22
N ILE A 78 0.73 -8.67 1.53
CA ILE A 78 0.66 -9.17 2.90
C ILE A 78 1.81 -8.61 3.76
N ARG A 79 3.03 -8.61 3.22
CA ARG A 79 4.22 -8.07 3.90
C ARG A 79 4.11 -6.57 4.18
N PHE A 80 3.53 -5.82 3.26
CA PHE A 80 3.30 -4.39 3.46
C PHE A 80 2.18 -4.16 4.49
N ALA A 81 1.07 -4.88 4.35
CA ALA A 81 -0.07 -4.81 5.24
C ALA A 81 0.31 -5.12 6.69
N SER A 82 1.20 -6.09 6.93
CA SER A 82 1.63 -6.46 8.29
C SER A 82 2.31 -5.32 9.04
N VAL A 83 2.99 -4.41 8.35
CA VAL A 83 3.60 -3.22 8.95
C VAL A 83 2.63 -2.04 8.96
N TYR A 84 1.88 -1.87 7.88
CA TYR A 84 1.04 -0.69 7.68
C TYR A 84 -0.25 -0.72 8.52
N LYS A 85 -0.96 -1.85 8.54
CA LYS A 85 -2.21 -2.01 9.30
C LYS A 85 -1.96 -2.23 10.79
N ASN A 86 -0.72 -2.52 11.21
CA ASN A 86 -0.35 -2.74 12.61
C ASN A 86 -1.34 -3.69 13.32
N PHE A 87 -1.56 -4.87 12.73
CA PHE A 87 -2.47 -5.87 13.28
C PHE A 87 -2.10 -6.16 14.73
N GLU A 88 -3.07 -6.01 15.62
CA GLU A 88 -2.85 -6.18 17.06
C GLU A 88 -2.78 -7.67 17.43
N ASP A 89 -3.42 -8.53 16.63
CA ASP A 89 -3.43 -9.97 16.84
C ASP A 89 -3.40 -10.79 15.53
N LEU A 90 -3.21 -12.12 15.71
CA LEU A 90 -3.15 -13.08 14.61
C LEU A 90 -4.50 -13.22 13.88
N ALA A 91 -5.63 -12.99 14.56
CA ALA A 91 -6.96 -13.13 13.98
C ALA A 91 -7.25 -12.00 12.98
N GLU A 92 -6.87 -10.77 13.29
CA GLU A 92 -6.94 -9.65 12.35
C GLU A 92 -6.09 -9.90 11.09
N PHE A 93 -4.89 -10.45 11.28
CA PHE A 93 -4.02 -10.82 10.17
C PHE A 93 -4.63 -11.95 9.32
N GLN A 94 -5.20 -12.99 9.94
CA GLN A 94 -5.88 -14.08 9.24
C GLN A 94 -7.10 -13.59 8.46
N ASN A 95 -7.90 -12.68 9.03
CA ASN A 95 -9.03 -12.07 8.32
C ASN A 95 -8.57 -11.29 7.09
N ALA A 96 -7.49 -10.50 7.22
CA ALA A 96 -6.90 -9.78 6.09
C ALA A 96 -6.35 -10.72 5.01
N ILE A 97 -5.81 -11.89 5.39
CA ILE A 97 -5.39 -12.93 4.43
C ILE A 97 -6.61 -13.55 3.75
N ALA A 98 -7.67 -13.87 4.49
CA ALA A 98 -8.88 -14.51 3.94
C ALA A 98 -9.58 -13.60 2.90
N GLU A 99 -9.65 -12.30 3.17
CA GLU A 99 -10.18 -11.30 2.21
C GLU A 99 -9.41 -11.28 0.89
N VAL A 100 -8.10 -11.54 0.94
CA VAL A 100 -7.22 -11.49 -0.23
C VAL A 100 -7.11 -12.85 -0.92
N GLY A 101 -7.21 -13.94 -0.16
CA GLY A 101 -7.12 -15.33 -0.64
C GLY A 101 -8.40 -15.87 -1.27
N GLY A 102 -9.52 -15.16 -1.15
CA GLY A 102 -10.78 -15.57 -1.77
C GLY A 102 -11.44 -16.78 -1.09
N GLU A 103 -11.11 -17.08 0.18
CA GLU A 103 -11.88 -18.05 0.95
C GLU A 103 -13.23 -17.44 1.33
N SER A 104 -14.22 -17.65 0.45
CA SER A 104 -15.62 -17.50 0.80
C SER A 104 -15.92 -18.39 2.01
N LYS A 105 -16.15 -17.77 3.18
CA LYS A 105 -16.72 -18.48 4.34
C LYS A 105 -17.92 -19.29 3.84
N PRO A 106 -18.02 -20.60 4.13
CA PRO A 106 -19.20 -21.37 3.76
C PRO A 106 -20.41 -20.68 4.40
N ARG A 107 -21.41 -20.36 3.58
CA ARG A 107 -22.71 -19.89 4.09
C ARG A 107 -23.23 -21.03 4.98
N LYS A 108 -23.43 -20.75 6.27
CA LYS A 108 -24.20 -21.64 7.13
C LYS A 108 -25.65 -21.54 6.66
N ASP A 109 -26.13 -22.61 6.04
CA ASP A 109 -27.56 -22.90 5.86
C ASP A 109 -28.24 -23.14 7.22
#